data_AF-A0AA35S0N4-F1
#
_entry.id   AF-A0AA35S0N4-F1
#
_cell.length_a   1.000
_cell.length_b   1.000
_cell.length_c   1.000
_cell.angle_alpha   90.00
_cell.angle_beta   90.00
_cell.angle_gamma   90.00
#
_symmetry.space_group_name_H-M   'P 1'
#
loop_
_entity.id
_entity.type
_entity.pdbx_description
1 polymer ?
#
loop_
_entity_poly.entity_id
_entity_poly.type
_entity_poly.pdbx_seq_one_letter_code
_entity_poly.pdbx_strand_id
1 'polypeptide(L)'
;MEWAITNEDLSHPEKSGVIRFIERMERDLRNWGTPIEGFQFLNSALEMLRFSREIEDEVLAHPEGSDLYVGFQHTEKLLGEQLRYRHILDSGIRIVGFGEGEAPDFLADTAAEWVSLPRDHHLLLNQWFLVSTAPDPIAFVGWETSPDDQFGVGGVSAEGKSFEGFVTADPRIITALVEYLDEVREGHRKQKADVDQLACELPPGLAFEVEDDAVPVMMGRDHSGLRLAEPAQRILAVTDLHGSAEYNALRGWATELAIANASQLVLFEMSAAACLVTPYPEEHRKQWQRILNWRDLLPLGRAPLARQLARIQARGIEAGAILPTTHGFKHLAHWVEQENIDLILLPNSLVRPGRLARLRGYSLRSLLEHTNCRVMVVAANGTMCVAKAEDDLADAGLNHRMVGRLVA
;
A
#
# COMPACT_ATOMS: atom_id res chain seq x y z
N MET A 1 19.70 -8.25 -2.84
CA MET A 1 19.56 -7.80 -1.44
C MET A 1 19.56 -9.02 -0.54
N GLU A 2 20.18 -8.97 0.63
CA GLU A 2 20.13 -10.07 1.61
C GLU A 2 18.91 -9.91 2.52
N TRP A 3 17.98 -10.86 2.47
CA TRP A 3 16.71 -10.88 3.23
C TRP A 3 16.86 -11.52 4.62
N ALA A 4 17.84 -11.04 5.37
CA ALA A 4 18.18 -11.51 6.71
C ALA A 4 18.64 -10.34 7.59
N ILE A 5 18.44 -10.41 8.91
CA ILE A 5 19.12 -9.52 9.85
C ILE A 5 20.59 -9.93 9.95
N THR A 6 21.50 -9.03 9.58
CA THR A 6 22.95 -9.31 9.57
C THR A 6 23.62 -8.85 10.87
N ASN A 7 24.88 -9.25 11.07
CA ASN A 7 25.69 -8.75 12.20
C ASN A 7 25.89 -7.23 12.17
N GLU A 8 25.89 -6.61 10.98
CA GLU A 8 25.93 -5.15 10.84
C GLU A 8 24.63 -4.51 11.32
N ASP A 9 23.49 -5.15 11.08
CA ASP A 9 22.19 -4.67 11.54
C ASP A 9 22.09 -4.71 13.08
N LEU A 10 22.76 -5.68 13.72
CA LEU A 10 22.78 -5.89 15.18
C LEU A 10 23.84 -5.06 15.93
N SER A 11 24.76 -4.38 15.23
CA SER A 11 25.92 -3.74 15.87
C SER A 11 25.60 -2.48 16.70
N HIS A 12 24.32 -2.09 16.82
CA HIS A 12 23.88 -0.88 17.51
C HIS A 12 23.18 -1.21 18.84
N PRO A 13 23.57 -0.60 19.97
CA PRO A 13 23.17 -1.04 21.33
C PRO A 13 21.68 -1.03 21.70
N GLU A 14 20.79 -0.54 20.83
CA GLU A 14 19.40 -0.20 21.21
C GLU A 14 18.32 -0.84 20.33
N LYS A 15 18.65 -1.76 19.40
CA LYS A 15 17.65 -2.23 18.42
C LYS A 15 17.80 -3.73 18.10
N SER A 16 16.66 -4.36 17.86
CA SER A 16 16.47 -5.75 17.37
C SER A 16 17.17 -6.10 16.05
N GLY A 17 17.86 -5.15 15.41
CA GLY A 17 18.34 -5.24 14.03
C GLY A 17 17.29 -4.91 12.97
N VAL A 18 15.99 -4.94 13.28
CA VAL A 18 14.90 -4.77 12.28
C VAL A 18 14.93 -3.40 11.62
N ILE A 19 15.13 -2.31 12.38
CA ILE A 19 15.21 -0.97 11.78
C ILE A 19 16.42 -0.84 10.85
N ARG A 20 17.57 -1.44 11.19
CA ARG A 20 18.77 -1.39 10.32
C ARG A 20 18.59 -2.24 9.07
N PHE A 21 17.97 -3.41 9.19
CA PHE A 21 17.53 -4.20 8.05
C PHE A 21 16.67 -3.36 7.10
N ILE A 22 15.70 -2.63 7.65
CA ILE A 22 14.80 -1.77 6.88
C ILE A 22 15.55 -0.60 6.20
N GLU A 23 16.48 0.07 6.89
CA GLU A 23 17.32 1.13 6.31
C GLU A 23 18.21 0.59 5.20
N ARG A 24 18.77 -0.62 5.36
CA ARG A 24 19.55 -1.30 4.34
C ARG A 24 18.68 -1.68 3.14
N MET A 25 17.49 -2.22 3.37
CA MET A 25 16.50 -2.49 2.33
C MET A 25 16.17 -1.23 1.53
N GLU A 26 15.92 -0.11 2.22
CA GLU A 26 15.65 1.18 1.57
C GLU A 26 16.81 1.60 0.68
N ARG A 27 18.03 1.59 1.21
CA ARG A 27 19.23 1.96 0.46
C ARG A 27 19.43 1.08 -0.78
N ASP A 28 19.30 -0.23 -0.63
CA ASP A 28 19.62 -1.21 -1.68
C ASP A 28 18.55 -1.23 -2.78
N LEU A 29 17.26 -1.09 -2.42
CA LEU A 29 16.15 -1.12 -3.39
C LEU A 29 15.84 0.26 -4.00
N ARG A 30 16.26 1.34 -3.36
CA ARG A 30 16.04 2.71 -3.88
C ARG A 30 16.79 2.97 -5.18
N ASN A 31 17.97 2.37 -5.42
CA ASN A 31 18.76 2.53 -6.64
C ASN A 31 18.89 3.99 -7.13
N TRP A 32 19.19 4.93 -6.22
CA TRP A 32 19.24 6.39 -6.46
C TRP A 32 17.92 7.07 -6.86
N GLY A 33 16.80 6.35 -6.81
CA GLY A 33 15.44 6.85 -7.09
C GLY A 33 14.80 7.60 -5.92
N THR A 34 13.48 7.77 -5.99
CA THR A 34 12.68 8.36 -4.90
C THR A 34 12.77 7.49 -3.64
N PRO A 35 12.60 8.09 -2.43
CA PRO A 35 12.45 7.32 -1.21
C PRO A 35 11.41 6.19 -1.35
N ILE A 36 11.55 5.12 -0.57
CA ILE A 36 10.52 4.08 -0.47
C ILE A 36 9.25 4.68 0.13
N GLU A 37 8.10 4.32 -0.43
CA GLU A 37 6.79 4.93 -0.20
C GLU A 37 5.77 3.91 0.33
N GLY A 38 4.63 4.37 0.84
CA GLY A 38 3.57 3.44 1.27
C GLY A 38 3.99 2.48 2.40
N PHE A 39 5.00 2.86 3.17
CA PHE A 39 5.65 2.02 4.19
C PHE A 39 5.27 2.47 5.60
N GLN A 40 4.89 1.54 6.46
CA GLN A 40 4.62 1.76 7.88
C GLN A 40 5.40 0.79 8.76
N PHE A 41 6.13 1.32 9.74
CA PHE A 41 6.82 0.54 10.77
C PHE A 41 5.85 0.11 11.85
N LEU A 42 5.97 -1.12 12.33
CA LEU A 42 5.09 -1.75 13.30
C LEU A 42 5.92 -2.25 14.48
N ASN A 43 5.51 -1.94 15.70
CA ASN A 43 6.18 -2.35 16.94
C ASN A 43 5.22 -3.00 17.96
N SER A 44 4.04 -3.41 17.49
CA SER A 44 2.98 -3.99 18.31
C SER A 44 2.49 -5.28 17.67
N ALA A 45 2.61 -6.38 18.40
CA ALA A 45 2.14 -7.69 17.95
C ALA A 45 0.64 -7.71 17.62
N LEU A 46 -0.15 -6.93 18.35
CA LEU A 46 -1.59 -6.78 18.10
C LEU A 46 -1.87 -5.99 16.81
N GLU A 47 -1.08 -4.96 16.54
CA GLU A 47 -1.17 -4.18 15.31
C GLU A 47 -0.79 -5.05 14.10
N MET A 48 0.31 -5.82 14.21
CA MET A 48 0.72 -6.79 13.20
C MET A 48 -0.35 -7.85 12.94
N LEU A 49 -0.97 -8.39 14.00
CA LEU A 49 -2.04 -9.37 13.87
C LEU A 49 -3.20 -8.77 13.09
N ARG A 50 -3.58 -7.54 13.44
CA ARG A 50 -4.62 -6.82 12.71
C ARG A 50 -4.27 -6.65 11.23
N PHE A 51 -3.03 -6.22 10.90
CA PHE A 51 -2.58 -6.11 9.51
C PHE A 51 -2.66 -7.44 8.76
N SER A 52 -2.18 -8.54 9.37
CA SER A 52 -2.27 -9.87 8.74
C SER A 52 -3.72 -10.27 8.45
N ARG A 53 -4.65 -10.03 9.39
CA ARG A 53 -6.07 -10.36 9.19
C ARG A 53 -6.69 -9.55 8.09
N GLU A 54 -6.33 -8.27 8.00
CA GLU A 54 -6.87 -7.39 6.99
C GLU A 54 -6.34 -7.72 5.59
N ILE A 55 -5.09 -8.16 5.45
CA ILE A 55 -4.56 -8.69 4.19
C ILE A 55 -5.33 -9.95 3.78
N GLU A 56 -5.45 -10.93 4.68
CA GLU A 56 -6.18 -12.18 4.42
C GLU A 56 -7.64 -11.93 4.00
N ASP A 57 -8.33 -11.02 4.70
CA ASP A 57 -9.71 -10.69 4.40
C ASP A 57 -9.89 -9.92 3.07
N GLU A 58 -8.89 -9.12 2.67
CA GLU A 58 -8.90 -8.40 1.39
C GLU A 58 -8.74 -9.35 0.21
N VAL A 59 -7.84 -10.33 0.34
CA VAL A 59 -7.66 -11.39 -0.65
C VAL A 59 -8.90 -12.29 -0.74
N LEU A 60 -9.53 -12.62 0.39
CA LEU A 60 -10.81 -13.34 0.43
C LEU A 60 -11.96 -12.60 -0.27
N ALA A 61 -11.98 -11.26 -0.18
CA ALA A 61 -12.99 -10.45 -0.86
C ALA A 61 -12.77 -10.39 -2.39
N HIS A 62 -11.55 -10.67 -2.86
CA HIS A 62 -11.14 -10.58 -4.26
C HIS A 62 -10.27 -11.79 -4.68
N PRO A 63 -10.86 -12.99 -4.77
CA PRO A 63 -10.11 -14.23 -4.96
C PRO A 63 -9.51 -14.40 -6.37
N GLU A 64 -9.98 -13.64 -7.36
CA GLU A 64 -9.54 -13.79 -8.75
C GLU A 64 -8.09 -13.31 -8.94
N GLY A 65 -7.19 -14.24 -9.30
CA GLY A 65 -5.80 -13.93 -9.63
C GLY A 65 -4.88 -13.62 -8.44
N SER A 66 -5.37 -13.82 -7.22
CA SER A 66 -4.60 -13.53 -6.00
C SER A 66 -3.81 -14.75 -5.52
N ASP A 67 -2.49 -14.59 -5.44
CA ASP A 67 -1.59 -15.51 -4.73
C ASP A 67 -1.24 -14.93 -3.37
N LEU A 68 -1.22 -15.77 -2.33
CA LEU A 68 -0.85 -15.37 -0.97
C LEU A 68 0.40 -16.14 -0.50
N TYR A 69 1.50 -15.43 -0.30
CA TYR A 69 2.71 -15.96 0.31
C TYR A 69 2.67 -15.73 1.81
N VAL A 70 2.93 -16.76 2.61
CA VAL A 70 2.78 -16.69 4.07
C VAL A 70 3.95 -17.32 4.82
N GLY A 71 4.45 -16.63 5.83
CA GLY A 71 5.46 -17.12 6.77
C GLY A 71 4.85 -17.43 8.13
N PHE A 72 5.05 -18.65 8.62
CA PHE A 72 4.47 -19.12 9.88
C PHE A 72 5.50 -19.42 10.98
N GLN A 73 6.78 -19.18 10.72
CA GLN A 73 7.93 -19.60 11.54
C GLN A 73 8.08 -21.13 11.61
N HIS A 74 7.01 -21.87 11.95
CA HIS A 74 6.95 -23.34 11.99
C HIS A 74 5.53 -23.88 11.73
N THR A 75 5.43 -25.15 11.31
CA THR A 75 4.17 -25.80 10.90
C THR A 75 3.07 -25.75 11.95
N GLU A 76 3.38 -25.89 13.24
CA GLU A 76 2.36 -25.89 14.30
C GLU A 76 1.60 -24.56 14.40
N LYS A 77 2.20 -23.44 13.98
CA LYS A 77 1.51 -22.14 13.92
C LYS A 77 0.46 -22.13 12.82
N LEU A 78 0.79 -22.68 11.66
CA LEU A 78 -0.17 -22.82 10.57
C LEU A 78 -1.32 -23.76 10.96
N LEU A 79 -1.02 -24.84 11.69
CA LEU A 79 -2.06 -25.73 12.24
C LEU A 79 -3.01 -24.98 13.20
N GLY A 80 -2.49 -24.06 14.02
CA GLY A 80 -3.32 -23.19 14.86
C GLY A 80 -4.29 -22.31 14.07
N GLU A 81 -3.97 -22.01 12.80
CA GLU A 81 -4.74 -21.16 11.89
C GLU A 81 -5.50 -21.97 10.81
N GLN A 82 -5.56 -23.30 10.95
CA GLN A 82 -6.07 -24.22 9.93
C GLN A 82 -7.46 -23.84 9.40
N LEU A 83 -8.40 -23.48 10.28
CA LEU A 83 -9.77 -23.14 9.86
C LEU A 83 -9.79 -21.95 8.89
N ARG A 84 -8.92 -20.97 9.11
CA ARG A 84 -8.85 -19.76 8.29
C ARG A 84 -8.16 -20.03 6.97
N TYR A 85 -7.04 -20.75 6.99
CA TYR A 85 -6.29 -21.06 5.77
C TYR A 85 -7.02 -22.06 4.88
N ARG A 86 -7.83 -22.95 5.47
CA ARG A 86 -8.75 -23.78 4.71
C ARG A 86 -9.83 -22.94 4.02
N HIS A 87 -10.39 -21.94 4.71
CA HIS A 87 -11.36 -21.03 4.11
C HIS A 87 -10.77 -20.25 2.92
N ILE A 88 -9.54 -19.76 3.06
CA ILE A 88 -8.81 -19.08 1.96
C ILE A 88 -8.62 -20.02 0.76
N LEU A 89 -8.17 -21.25 0.99
CA LEU A 89 -8.00 -22.25 -0.08
C LEU A 89 -9.33 -22.63 -0.75
N ASP A 90 -10.39 -22.80 0.04
CA ASP A 90 -11.74 -23.13 -0.47
C ASP A 90 -12.32 -22.00 -1.34
N SER A 91 -11.83 -20.76 -1.19
CA SER A 91 -12.18 -19.62 -2.05
C SER A 91 -11.39 -19.57 -3.36
N GLY A 92 -10.50 -20.53 -3.62
CA GLY A 92 -9.72 -20.64 -4.86
C GLY A 92 -8.41 -19.86 -4.87
N ILE A 93 -8.02 -19.27 -3.74
CA ILE A 93 -6.77 -18.53 -3.57
C ILE A 93 -5.62 -19.53 -3.41
N ARG A 94 -4.53 -19.32 -4.15
CA ARG A 94 -3.33 -20.14 -3.99
C ARG A 94 -2.51 -19.64 -2.81
N ILE A 95 -2.00 -20.56 -1.99
CA ILE A 95 -1.15 -20.23 -0.84
C ILE A 95 0.23 -20.85 -1.03
N VAL A 96 1.29 -20.08 -0.79
CA VAL A 96 2.66 -20.58 -0.67
C VAL A 96 3.14 -20.30 0.75
N GLY A 97 3.22 -21.34 1.58
CA GLY A 97 3.63 -21.27 2.97
C GLY A 97 5.11 -21.56 3.18
N PHE A 98 5.72 -20.87 4.14
CA PHE A 98 7.13 -20.99 4.51
C PHE A 98 7.25 -21.18 6.03
N GLY A 99 8.08 -22.14 6.44
CA GLY A 99 8.39 -22.34 7.85
C GLY A 99 9.20 -23.62 8.13
N GLU A 100 9.61 -23.76 9.39
CA GLU A 100 10.23 -24.99 9.92
C GLU A 100 9.19 -26.11 9.99
N GLY A 101 9.58 -27.34 9.61
CA GLY A 101 8.74 -28.53 9.69
C GLY A 101 8.10 -28.95 8.36
N GLU A 102 7.43 -30.08 8.38
CA GLU A 102 6.79 -30.69 7.21
C GLU A 102 5.45 -30.02 6.88
N ALA A 103 5.00 -30.19 5.64
CA ALA A 103 3.69 -29.68 5.22
C ALA A 103 2.57 -30.31 6.07
N PRO A 104 1.65 -29.52 6.64
CA PRO A 104 0.55 -30.09 7.42
C PRO A 104 -0.46 -30.80 6.52
N ASP A 105 -1.02 -31.91 7.02
CA ASP A 105 -1.90 -32.82 6.25
C ASP A 105 -3.08 -32.13 5.56
N PHE A 106 -3.60 -31.03 6.13
CA PHE A 106 -4.74 -30.33 5.55
C PHE A 106 -4.42 -29.61 4.23
N LEU A 107 -3.14 -29.49 3.87
CA LEU A 107 -2.70 -28.96 2.59
C LEU A 107 -2.54 -30.03 1.52
N ALA A 108 -2.51 -31.32 1.87
CA ALA A 108 -2.05 -32.42 1.01
C ALA A 108 -2.80 -32.57 -0.32
N ASP A 109 -4.04 -32.08 -0.41
CA ASP A 109 -4.90 -32.14 -1.61
C ASP A 109 -5.38 -30.76 -2.07
N THR A 110 -4.63 -29.72 -1.73
CA THR A 110 -5.01 -28.33 -2.03
C THR A 110 -4.07 -27.70 -3.05
N ALA A 111 -4.42 -26.51 -3.55
CA ALA A 111 -3.52 -25.71 -4.37
C ALA A 111 -2.36 -25.08 -3.55
N ALA A 112 -2.28 -25.36 -2.24
CA ALA A 112 -1.24 -24.84 -1.38
C ALA A 112 0.10 -25.54 -1.59
N GLU A 113 1.18 -24.79 -1.45
CA GLU A 113 2.53 -25.30 -1.41
C GLU A 113 3.15 -24.95 -0.06
N TRP A 114 3.94 -25.86 0.51
CA TRP A 114 4.70 -25.62 1.73
C TRP A 114 6.19 -25.81 1.44
N VAL A 115 6.97 -24.78 1.73
CA VAL A 115 8.43 -24.76 1.62
C VAL A 115 8.99 -24.96 3.02
N SER A 116 9.59 -26.14 3.25
CA SER A 116 10.21 -26.45 4.53
C SER A 116 11.58 -25.78 4.62
N LEU A 117 11.86 -25.16 5.77
CA LEU A 117 13.05 -24.35 5.96
C LEU A 117 13.89 -24.84 7.15
N PRO A 118 15.23 -24.74 7.07
CA PRO A 118 16.05 -24.84 8.25
C PRO A 118 15.73 -23.70 9.23
N ARG A 119 15.92 -23.95 10.52
CA ARG A 119 15.70 -22.95 11.56
C ARG A 119 16.78 -21.87 11.51
N ASP A 120 16.37 -20.63 11.28
CA ASP A 120 17.22 -19.44 11.35
C ASP A 120 16.37 -18.24 11.79
N HIS A 121 16.67 -17.64 12.94
CA HIS A 121 15.84 -16.56 13.50
C HIS A 121 16.12 -15.19 12.86
N HIS A 122 17.14 -15.08 12.02
CA HIS A 122 17.50 -13.84 11.33
C HIS A 122 16.94 -13.79 9.91
N LEU A 123 16.76 -14.95 9.26
CA LEU A 123 16.17 -15.05 7.93
C LEU A 123 14.70 -14.62 7.93
N LEU A 124 14.33 -13.78 6.95
CA LEU A 124 12.94 -13.35 6.74
C LEU A 124 12.00 -14.54 6.57
N LEU A 125 12.45 -15.59 5.88
CA LEU A 125 11.64 -16.77 5.56
C LEU A 125 11.14 -17.52 6.81
N ASN A 126 11.86 -17.41 7.92
CA ASN A 126 11.47 -18.00 9.20
C ASN A 126 10.61 -17.05 10.04
N GLN A 127 10.29 -15.85 9.56
CA GLN A 127 9.48 -14.88 10.28
C GLN A 127 8.01 -14.96 9.90
N TRP A 128 7.21 -14.13 10.57
CA TRP A 128 5.82 -13.94 10.22
C TRP A 128 5.70 -12.93 9.08
N PHE A 129 5.20 -13.36 7.92
CA PHE A 129 4.98 -12.45 6.80
C PHE A 129 3.75 -12.85 5.99
N LEU A 130 3.16 -11.86 5.32
CA LEU A 130 2.09 -12.06 4.34
C LEU A 130 2.38 -11.16 3.13
N VAL A 131 2.38 -11.73 1.93
CA VAL A 131 2.57 -10.98 0.69
C VAL A 131 1.48 -11.36 -0.30
N SER A 132 0.79 -10.36 -0.82
CA SER A 132 -0.15 -10.51 -1.93
C SER A 132 0.21 -9.57 -3.06
N THR A 133 0.09 -10.04 -4.30
CA THR A 133 0.30 -9.23 -5.51
C THR A 133 -1.00 -8.71 -6.11
N ALA A 134 -2.16 -9.18 -5.64
CA ALA A 134 -3.48 -8.77 -6.09
C ALA A 134 -4.52 -8.83 -4.94
N PRO A 135 -5.65 -8.11 -5.03
CA PRO A 135 -5.95 -7.09 -6.04
C PRO A 135 -5.10 -5.83 -5.88
N ASP A 136 -4.74 -5.50 -4.63
CA ASP A 136 -3.85 -4.40 -4.28
C ASP A 136 -2.54 -5.00 -3.72
N PRO A 137 -1.39 -4.83 -4.41
CA PRO A 137 -0.12 -5.33 -3.93
C PRO A 137 0.21 -4.84 -2.52
N ILE A 138 0.52 -5.78 -1.62
CA ILE A 138 0.91 -5.49 -0.24
C ILE A 138 1.84 -6.55 0.31
N ALA A 139 2.82 -6.11 1.11
CA ALA A 139 3.64 -6.97 1.93
C ALA A 139 3.58 -6.53 3.40
N PHE A 140 3.45 -7.50 4.29
CA PHE A 140 3.64 -7.38 5.73
C PHE A 140 4.75 -8.34 6.16
N VAL A 141 5.67 -7.86 7.00
CA VAL A 141 6.74 -8.67 7.61
C VAL A 141 6.90 -8.27 9.07
N GLY A 142 6.78 -9.23 9.98
CA GLY A 142 7.01 -9.08 11.41
C GLY A 142 8.12 -10.03 11.87
N TRP A 143 9.25 -9.46 12.28
CA TRP A 143 10.28 -10.21 12.98
C TRP A 143 9.87 -10.41 14.43
N GLU A 144 10.04 -11.63 14.90
CA GLU A 144 10.01 -11.89 16.33
C GLU A 144 11.34 -11.43 16.95
N THR A 145 11.26 -10.50 17.90
CA THR A 145 12.42 -9.88 18.57
C THR A 145 12.57 -10.36 20.01
N SER A 146 11.76 -11.34 20.42
CA SER A 146 11.91 -12.02 21.72
C SER A 146 13.25 -12.76 21.81
N PRO A 147 13.68 -13.13 23.03
CA PRO A 147 14.81 -14.04 23.22
C PRO A 147 14.66 -15.35 22.41
N ASP A 148 15.79 -15.89 21.92
CA ASP A 148 15.85 -17.06 21.03
C ASP A 148 15.13 -18.31 21.57
N ASP A 149 15.12 -18.49 22.90
CA ASP A 149 14.43 -19.60 23.57
C ASP A 149 12.91 -19.49 23.53
N GLN A 150 12.39 -18.30 23.19
CA GLN A 150 10.97 -18.04 22.99
C GLN A 150 10.57 -18.00 21.52
N PHE A 151 11.51 -17.99 20.57
CA PHE A 151 11.21 -17.87 19.14
C PHE A 151 10.18 -18.91 18.66
N GLY A 152 9.07 -18.44 18.09
CA GLY A 152 7.97 -19.29 17.63
C GLY A 152 7.13 -19.91 18.76
N VAL A 153 7.55 -19.87 20.03
CA VAL A 153 6.82 -20.53 21.12
C VAL A 153 5.62 -19.70 21.59
N GLY A 154 4.41 -20.26 21.58
CA GLY A 154 3.21 -19.59 22.11
C GLY A 154 2.58 -18.55 21.18
N GLY A 155 1.54 -17.86 21.66
CA GLY A 155 0.79 -16.87 20.87
C GLY A 155 1.46 -15.48 20.82
N VAL A 156 1.00 -14.62 19.90
CA VAL A 156 1.51 -13.23 19.74
C VAL A 156 1.39 -12.37 20.99
N SER A 157 0.50 -12.72 21.92
CA SER A 157 0.27 -12.02 23.20
C SER A 157 0.87 -12.75 24.41
N ALA A 158 1.70 -13.78 24.20
CA ALA A 158 2.35 -14.48 25.29
C ALA A 158 3.35 -13.56 26.01
N GLU A 159 3.53 -13.76 27.32
CA GLU A 159 4.49 -12.99 28.11
C GLU A 159 5.91 -13.15 27.57
N GLY A 160 6.66 -12.05 27.48
CA GLY A 160 8.02 -12.03 26.94
C GLY A 160 8.12 -11.89 25.42
N LYS A 161 7.01 -12.04 24.70
CA LYS A 161 6.98 -11.84 23.24
C LYS A 161 7.13 -10.38 22.86
N SER A 162 7.98 -10.14 21.87
CA SER A 162 8.12 -8.84 21.23
C SER A 162 8.29 -9.00 19.73
N PHE A 163 7.77 -8.04 18.97
CA PHE A 163 7.82 -8.07 17.52
C PHE A 163 8.07 -6.67 16.98
N GLU A 164 8.89 -6.59 15.94
CA GLU A 164 9.11 -5.39 15.14
C GLU A 164 9.04 -5.74 13.66
N GLY A 165 8.56 -4.83 12.84
CA GLY A 165 8.27 -5.15 11.44
C GLY A 165 7.74 -3.98 10.65
N PHE A 166 7.18 -4.29 9.50
CA PHE A 166 6.60 -3.30 8.62
C PHE A 166 5.49 -3.84 7.75
N VAL A 167 4.72 -2.91 7.20
CA VAL A 167 3.81 -3.12 6.09
C VAL A 167 4.14 -2.14 4.97
N THR A 168 4.08 -2.58 3.72
CA THR A 168 4.38 -1.74 2.56
C THR A 168 3.48 -2.04 1.37
N ALA A 169 3.13 -0.99 0.63
CA ALA A 169 2.56 -1.09 -0.72
C ALA A 169 3.55 -0.62 -1.79
N ASP A 170 4.83 -0.44 -1.46
CA ASP A 170 5.83 -0.03 -2.45
C ASP A 170 6.06 -1.18 -3.45
N PRO A 171 5.78 -0.99 -4.75
CA PRO A 171 5.93 -2.06 -5.73
C PRO A 171 7.38 -2.56 -5.81
N ARG A 172 8.39 -1.73 -5.52
CA ARG A 172 9.80 -2.15 -5.55
C ARG A 172 10.10 -3.19 -4.47
N ILE A 173 9.55 -3.01 -3.27
CA ILE A 173 9.73 -3.98 -2.18
C ILE A 173 8.94 -5.24 -2.50
N ILE A 174 7.68 -5.10 -2.91
CA ILE A 174 6.80 -6.24 -3.16
C ILE A 174 7.37 -7.11 -4.27
N THR A 175 7.78 -6.53 -5.40
CA THR A 175 8.43 -7.25 -6.50
C THR A 175 9.70 -7.94 -6.03
N ALA A 176 10.61 -7.24 -5.36
CA ALA A 176 11.86 -7.85 -4.89
C ALA A 176 11.64 -8.97 -3.85
N LEU A 177 10.60 -8.85 -3.02
CA LEU A 177 10.25 -9.86 -2.03
C LEU A 177 9.61 -11.09 -2.69
N VAL A 178 8.70 -10.90 -3.64
CA VAL A 178 8.10 -12.01 -4.41
C VAL A 178 9.16 -12.73 -5.24
N GLU A 179 10.05 -12.00 -5.92
CA GLU A 179 11.19 -12.59 -6.64
C GLU A 179 12.04 -13.47 -5.71
N TYR A 180 12.37 -12.97 -4.51
CA TYR A 180 13.11 -13.75 -3.52
C TYR A 180 12.36 -15.01 -3.05
N LEU A 181 11.06 -14.89 -2.77
CA LEU A 181 10.22 -16.02 -2.33
C LEU A 181 10.09 -17.08 -3.44
N ASP A 182 9.95 -16.65 -4.69
CA ASP A 182 9.90 -17.52 -5.86
C ASP A 182 11.24 -18.22 -6.10
N GLU A 183 12.36 -17.52 -5.99
CA GLU A 183 13.71 -18.11 -6.11
C GLU A 183 13.92 -19.23 -5.08
N VAL A 184 13.53 -19.00 -3.82
CA VAL A 184 13.61 -19.99 -2.74
C VAL A 184 12.67 -21.17 -3.02
N ARG A 185 11.44 -20.90 -3.44
CA ARG A 185 10.46 -21.93 -3.81
C ARG A 185 10.98 -22.81 -4.94
N GLU A 186 11.51 -22.21 -6.02
CA GLU A 186 12.08 -22.97 -7.14
C GLU A 186 13.35 -23.75 -6.73
N GLY A 187 14.17 -23.18 -5.85
CA GLY A 187 15.32 -23.88 -5.24
C GLY A 187 14.88 -25.12 -4.45
N HIS A 188 13.86 -24.98 -3.62
CA HIS A 188 13.27 -26.09 -2.86
C HIS A 188 12.65 -27.15 -3.77
N ARG A 189 11.94 -26.74 -4.84
CA ARG A 189 11.43 -27.67 -5.86
C ARG A 189 12.54 -28.43 -6.55
N LYS A 190 13.66 -27.78 -6.90
CA LYS A 190 14.83 -28.44 -7.49
C LYS A 190 15.49 -29.40 -6.52
N GLN A 191 15.61 -29.06 -5.24
CA GLN A 191 16.17 -29.94 -4.22
C GLN A 191 15.28 -31.17 -3.99
N LYS A 192 13.97 -30.99 -3.91
CA LYS A 192 12.99 -32.09 -3.84
C LYS A 192 13.00 -32.92 -5.12
N ALA A 193 13.09 -32.25 -6.27
CA ALA A 193 13.24 -32.91 -7.56
C ALA A 193 14.57 -33.66 -7.67
N ASP A 194 15.70 -33.21 -7.11
CA ASP A 194 16.97 -33.96 -7.09
C ASP A 194 16.89 -35.21 -6.21
N VAL A 195 16.10 -35.16 -5.12
CA VAL A 195 15.77 -36.34 -4.29
C VAL A 195 14.87 -37.32 -5.07
N ASP A 196 13.94 -36.79 -5.86
CA ASP A 196 13.00 -37.59 -6.67
C ASP A 196 13.59 -38.00 -8.07
N GLN A 197 14.58 -37.29 -8.61
CA GLN A 197 15.21 -37.45 -9.95
C GLN A 197 16.39 -38.44 -9.97
N LEU A 198 16.55 -39.23 -8.92
CA LEU A 198 16.97 -40.63 -9.10
C LEU A 198 15.94 -41.45 -9.92
N ALA A 199 14.80 -40.86 -10.29
CA ALA A 199 13.84 -41.37 -11.27
C ALA A 199 13.58 -40.36 -12.41
N CYS A 200 14.31 -40.56 -13.51
CA CYS A 200 14.01 -40.19 -14.91
C CYS A 200 13.98 -38.71 -15.36
N GLU A 201 14.60 -38.51 -16.53
CA GLU A 201 15.03 -37.25 -17.16
C GLU A 201 13.96 -36.53 -18.05
N LEU A 202 14.27 -35.25 -18.30
CA LEU A 202 13.57 -34.08 -18.92
C LEU A 202 13.65 -33.98 -20.49
N PRO A 203 13.43 -32.82 -21.19
CA PRO A 203 12.29 -31.85 -21.38
C PRO A 203 12.14 -31.46 -22.91
N PRO A 204 11.89 -30.20 -23.43
CA PRO A 204 11.24 -28.92 -22.99
C PRO A 204 10.32 -28.21 -24.05
N GLY A 205 9.76 -27.02 -23.74
CA GLY A 205 9.28 -26.03 -24.75
C GLY A 205 8.80 -24.65 -24.17
N LEU A 206 9.31 -23.55 -24.72
CA LEU A 206 9.22 -22.10 -24.31
C LEU A 206 8.06 -21.29 -24.94
N ALA A 207 7.63 -20.17 -24.31
CA ALA A 207 7.73 -18.76 -24.81
C ALA A 207 6.75 -17.75 -24.13
N PHE A 208 7.18 -16.48 -24.02
CA PHE A 208 6.54 -15.27 -23.45
C PHE A 208 5.88 -14.38 -24.53
N GLU A 209 4.89 -13.54 -24.16
CA GLU A 209 4.59 -12.23 -24.80
C GLU A 209 4.07 -11.19 -23.77
N VAL A 210 4.32 -9.89 -24.02
CA VAL A 210 3.99 -8.71 -23.19
C VAL A 210 3.08 -7.78 -24.01
N GLU A 211 2.01 -7.23 -23.42
CA GLU A 211 1.18 -6.17 -24.03
C GLU A 211 1.29 -4.82 -23.28
N ASP A 212 1.20 -3.76 -24.08
CA ASP A 212 1.53 -2.35 -23.79
C ASP A 212 0.22 -1.54 -23.77
N ASP A 213 -0.14 -0.93 -22.63
CA ASP A 213 -1.45 -0.27 -22.46
C ASP A 213 -1.36 1.26 -22.62
N ALA A 214 -1.99 1.75 -23.69
CA ALA A 214 -2.12 3.17 -24.01
C ALA A 214 -3.26 3.83 -23.22
N VAL A 215 -2.96 4.96 -22.58
CA VAL A 215 -3.96 5.79 -21.88
C VAL A 215 -4.79 6.63 -22.87
N PRO A 216 -6.13 6.62 -22.80
CA PRO A 216 -6.96 7.43 -23.68
C PRO A 216 -6.96 8.91 -23.28
N VAL A 217 -6.69 9.76 -24.26
CA VAL A 217 -6.88 11.22 -24.18
C VAL A 217 -8.38 11.52 -24.28
N MET A 218 -9.02 11.83 -23.16
CA MET A 218 -10.41 12.32 -23.11
C MET A 218 -10.46 13.78 -23.59
N MET A 219 -10.65 13.97 -24.88
CA MET A 219 -11.06 15.25 -25.48
C MET A 219 -12.58 15.24 -25.72
N GLY A 220 -13.28 16.28 -25.27
CA GLY A 220 -14.57 16.69 -25.85
C GLY A 220 -15.83 16.44 -25.03
N ARG A 221 -15.91 16.94 -23.79
CA ARG A 221 -17.22 17.23 -23.17
C ARG A 221 -17.37 18.72 -22.89
N ASP A 222 -18.59 19.20 -23.06
CA ASP A 222 -18.98 20.56 -22.73
C ASP A 222 -18.94 20.74 -21.21
N HIS A 223 -17.96 21.49 -20.71
CA HIS A 223 -17.67 21.68 -19.28
C HIS A 223 -18.34 22.92 -18.68
N SER A 224 -19.28 23.54 -19.41
CA SER A 224 -19.96 24.78 -19.01
C SER A 224 -20.76 24.71 -17.69
N GLY A 225 -20.95 23.51 -17.11
CA GLY A 225 -21.67 23.30 -15.84
C GLY A 225 -20.81 23.18 -14.56
N LEU A 226 -19.48 23.27 -14.62
CA LEU A 226 -18.57 23.04 -13.48
C LEU A 226 -18.35 24.29 -12.58
N ARG A 227 -19.41 25.05 -12.27
CA ARG A 227 -19.31 26.17 -11.33
C ARG A 227 -19.73 25.76 -9.93
N LEU A 228 -18.91 26.11 -8.94
CA LEU A 228 -19.23 25.91 -7.53
C LEU A 228 -20.29 26.94 -7.11
N ALA A 229 -21.26 26.49 -6.31
CA ALA A 229 -22.28 27.36 -5.74
C ALA A 229 -21.68 28.37 -4.75
N GLU A 230 -20.62 27.98 -4.04
CA GLU A 230 -19.86 28.86 -3.15
C GLU A 230 -18.42 28.97 -3.67
N PRO A 231 -17.84 30.17 -3.70
CA PRO A 231 -16.49 30.39 -4.21
C PRO A 231 -15.46 29.61 -3.38
N ALA A 232 -14.51 28.98 -4.06
CA ALA A 232 -13.33 28.36 -3.47
C ALA A 232 -12.09 28.97 -4.12
N GLN A 233 -11.16 29.50 -3.32
CA GLN A 233 -9.90 30.03 -3.82
C GLN A 233 -8.87 28.92 -3.99
N ARG A 234 -8.84 27.94 -3.08
CA ARG A 234 -7.95 26.78 -3.13
C ARG A 234 -8.70 25.47 -3.08
N ILE A 235 -8.46 24.65 -4.10
CA ILE A 235 -9.00 23.30 -4.22
C ILE A 235 -7.86 22.32 -4.02
N LEU A 236 -7.97 21.43 -3.05
CA LEU A 236 -7.07 20.31 -2.85
C LEU A 236 -7.66 19.05 -3.48
N ALA A 237 -6.92 18.38 -4.35
CA ALA A 237 -7.30 17.09 -4.90
C ALA A 237 -6.30 16.02 -4.46
N VAL A 238 -6.83 14.92 -3.95
CA VAL A 238 -6.01 13.76 -3.58
C VAL A 238 -5.51 13.04 -4.82
N THR A 239 -4.26 12.57 -4.81
CA THR A 239 -3.67 11.83 -5.92
C THR A 239 -2.70 10.77 -5.41
N ASP A 240 -2.37 9.82 -6.30
CA ASP A 240 -1.23 8.91 -6.17
C ASP A 240 -0.24 9.07 -7.33
N LEU A 241 0.94 8.44 -7.21
CA LEU A 241 1.91 8.30 -8.32
C LEU A 241 1.74 7.02 -9.15
N HIS A 242 0.97 6.04 -8.66
CA HIS A 242 0.79 4.73 -9.29
C HIS A 242 -0.05 4.79 -10.57
N GLY A 243 -0.65 5.95 -10.87
CA GLY A 243 -1.22 6.20 -12.19
C GLY A 243 -2.56 5.51 -12.42
N SER A 244 -3.29 5.18 -11.35
CA SER A 244 -4.61 4.56 -11.46
C SER A 244 -5.54 5.43 -12.32
N ALA A 245 -6.40 4.78 -13.12
CA ALA A 245 -7.34 5.48 -13.99
C ALA A 245 -8.26 6.43 -13.19
N GLU A 246 -8.61 6.06 -11.96
CA GLU A 246 -9.44 6.87 -11.07
C GLU A 246 -8.74 8.15 -10.64
N TYR A 247 -7.49 8.10 -10.16
CA TYR A 247 -6.74 9.30 -9.76
C TYR A 247 -6.41 10.18 -10.97
N ASN A 248 -6.14 9.58 -12.13
CA ASN A 248 -5.97 10.32 -13.39
C ASN A 248 -7.25 11.10 -13.74
N ALA A 249 -8.42 10.47 -13.64
CA ALA A 249 -9.71 11.11 -13.90
C ALA A 249 -10.00 12.21 -12.87
N LEU A 250 -9.78 11.95 -11.58
CA LEU A 250 -9.97 12.92 -10.50
C LEU A 250 -9.14 14.19 -10.74
N ARG A 251 -7.86 14.05 -11.11
CA ARG A 251 -7.00 15.22 -11.44
C ARG A 251 -7.53 15.99 -12.64
N GLY A 252 -8.03 15.29 -13.66
CA GLY A 252 -8.69 15.91 -14.81
C GLY A 252 -9.88 16.78 -14.37
N TRP A 253 -10.81 16.19 -13.61
CA TRP A 253 -11.98 16.89 -13.08
C TRP A 253 -11.63 18.05 -12.14
N ALA A 254 -10.64 17.86 -11.27
CA ALA A 254 -10.14 18.90 -10.38
C ALA A 254 -9.56 20.09 -11.16
N THR A 255 -8.86 19.82 -12.27
CA THR A 255 -8.30 20.85 -13.15
C THR A 255 -9.41 21.65 -13.83
N GLU A 256 -10.42 20.98 -14.41
CA GLU A 256 -11.56 21.68 -15.02
C GLU A 256 -12.31 22.54 -14.00
N LEU A 257 -12.55 22.00 -12.80
CA LEU A 257 -13.23 22.72 -11.72
C LEU A 257 -12.43 23.96 -11.30
N ALA A 258 -11.11 23.84 -11.15
CA ALA A 258 -10.26 24.96 -10.80
C ALA A 258 -10.24 26.05 -11.89
N ILE A 259 -10.18 25.67 -13.18
CA ILE A 259 -10.29 26.61 -14.31
C ILE A 259 -11.62 27.35 -14.28
N ALA A 260 -12.73 26.61 -14.13
CA ALA A 260 -14.08 27.17 -14.18
C ALA A 260 -14.38 28.17 -13.03
N ASN A 261 -13.65 28.05 -11.91
CA ASN A 261 -13.84 28.87 -10.72
C ASN A 261 -12.67 29.82 -10.43
N ALA A 262 -11.68 29.89 -11.33
CA ALA A 262 -10.45 30.66 -11.16
C ALA A 262 -9.72 30.36 -9.83
N SER A 263 -9.72 29.08 -9.45
CA SER A 263 -9.13 28.58 -8.21
C SER A 263 -7.70 28.07 -8.43
N GLN A 264 -6.88 28.09 -7.39
CA GLN A 264 -5.62 27.37 -7.33
C GLN A 264 -5.89 25.88 -7.08
N LEU A 265 -5.12 25.01 -7.74
CA LEU A 265 -5.18 23.56 -7.54
C LEU A 265 -3.97 23.04 -6.75
N VAL A 266 -4.20 22.36 -5.65
CA VAL A 266 -3.17 21.71 -4.84
C VAL A 266 -3.35 20.20 -4.94
N LEU A 267 -2.30 19.48 -5.36
CA LEU A 267 -2.31 18.02 -5.38
C LEU A 267 -1.74 17.47 -4.08
N PHE A 268 -2.51 16.67 -3.35
CA PHE A 268 -2.03 15.96 -2.17
C PHE A 268 -1.59 14.56 -2.57
N GLU A 269 -0.27 14.32 -2.59
CA GLU A 269 0.30 13.07 -3.08
C GLU A 269 0.38 12.04 -1.95
N MET A 270 -0.62 11.15 -1.85
CA MET A 270 -0.72 10.17 -0.78
C MET A 270 0.44 9.17 -0.72
N SER A 271 1.01 8.77 -1.86
CA SER A 271 2.11 7.80 -1.86
C SER A 271 3.39 8.35 -1.24
N ALA A 272 3.58 9.67 -1.26
CA ALA A 272 4.74 10.31 -0.64
C ALA A 272 4.83 10.12 0.89
N ALA A 273 3.75 9.71 1.55
CA ALA A 273 3.81 9.32 2.95
C ALA A 273 4.65 8.04 3.10
N ALA A 274 5.77 8.16 3.81
CA ALA A 274 6.65 7.06 4.17
C ALA A 274 7.03 7.18 5.65
N CYS A 275 6.96 6.08 6.41
CA CYS A 275 7.28 6.11 7.84
C CYS A 275 8.78 6.16 8.16
N LEU A 276 9.65 5.80 7.22
CA LEU A 276 11.09 5.69 7.47
C LEU A 276 11.86 6.93 7.04
N VAL A 277 11.42 7.54 5.94
CA VAL A 277 12.13 8.64 5.31
C VAL A 277 11.12 9.72 5.01
N THR A 278 11.39 10.91 5.51
CA THR A 278 10.65 12.09 5.07
C THR A 278 10.81 12.25 3.55
N PRO A 279 9.74 12.62 2.81
CA PRO A 279 9.87 12.95 1.38
C PRO A 279 10.70 14.22 1.13
N TYR A 280 11.05 14.94 2.20
CA TYR A 280 11.87 16.14 2.18
C TYR A 280 13.30 15.88 2.68
N PRO A 281 14.32 16.54 2.09
CA PRO A 281 15.68 16.55 2.63
C PRO A 281 15.70 16.98 4.10
N GLU A 282 16.60 16.41 4.89
CA GLU A 282 16.78 16.82 6.29
C GLU A 282 17.29 18.26 6.40
N GLU A 283 18.25 18.59 5.54
CA GLU A 283 18.77 19.94 5.41
C GLU A 283 17.65 20.89 5.01
N HIS A 284 17.37 21.83 5.90
CA HIS A 284 16.34 22.84 5.72
C HIS A 284 14.92 22.24 5.55
N ARG A 285 14.56 21.16 6.24
CA ARG A 285 13.20 20.56 6.17
C ARG A 285 12.03 21.57 6.19
N LYS A 286 12.12 22.63 7.00
CA LYS A 286 11.08 23.67 7.12
C LYS A 286 10.81 24.47 5.84
N GLN A 287 11.78 24.68 4.94
CA GLN A 287 11.53 25.39 3.67
C GLN A 287 10.77 24.52 2.66
N TRP A 288 10.76 23.20 2.87
CA TRP A 288 10.10 22.24 1.99
C TRP A 288 8.69 21.87 2.45
N GLN A 289 8.37 22.05 3.74
CA GLN A 289 7.04 21.83 4.30
C GLN A 289 6.08 22.99 3.97
N ARG A 290 5.77 23.13 2.68
CA ARG A 290 4.83 24.09 2.09
C ARG A 290 4.26 23.50 0.80
N ILE A 291 3.31 24.20 0.18
CA ILE A 291 2.93 23.90 -1.20
C ILE A 291 4.16 24.04 -2.13
N LEU A 292 4.50 22.96 -2.81
CA LEU A 292 5.62 22.85 -3.74
C LEU A 292 5.17 23.13 -5.17
N ASN A 293 5.96 23.89 -5.92
CA ASN A 293 5.77 24.03 -7.36
C ASN A 293 6.51 22.91 -8.13
N TRP A 294 6.30 22.83 -9.45
CA TRP A 294 6.93 21.78 -10.27
C TRP A 294 8.46 21.81 -10.26
N ARG A 295 9.10 22.97 -10.05
CA ARG A 295 10.57 23.08 -9.95
C ARG A 295 11.08 22.56 -8.62
N ASP A 296 10.34 22.81 -7.54
CA ASP A 296 10.64 22.29 -6.20
C ASP A 296 10.62 20.75 -6.18
N LEU A 297 9.76 20.12 -7.00
CA LEU A 297 9.58 18.67 -7.06
C LEU A 297 10.73 17.92 -7.77
N LEU A 298 11.43 18.56 -8.70
CA LEU A 298 12.52 17.94 -9.45
C LEU A 298 13.70 17.49 -8.56
N PRO A 299 14.27 18.33 -7.67
CA PRO A 299 15.33 17.90 -6.77
C PRO A 299 14.88 16.86 -5.74
N LEU A 300 13.57 16.67 -5.55
CA LEU A 300 12.97 15.64 -4.70
C LEU A 300 12.74 14.31 -5.42
N GLY A 301 13.16 14.18 -6.69
CA GLY A 301 12.95 12.99 -7.50
C GLY A 301 11.51 12.80 -7.99
N ARG A 302 10.62 13.79 -7.80
CA ARG A 302 9.18 13.69 -8.11
C ARG A 302 8.87 14.14 -9.55
N ALA A 303 9.69 13.75 -10.50
CA ALA A 303 9.56 14.16 -11.90
C ALA A 303 8.18 13.86 -12.53
N PRO A 304 7.52 12.71 -12.25
CA PRO A 304 6.17 12.46 -12.75
C PRO A 304 5.15 13.51 -12.25
N LEU A 305 5.14 13.81 -10.95
CA LEU A 305 4.25 14.84 -10.36
C LEU A 305 4.59 16.24 -10.88
N ALA A 306 5.87 16.55 -11.03
CA ALA A 306 6.32 17.83 -11.62
C ALA A 306 5.77 18.02 -13.05
N ARG A 307 5.78 16.98 -13.88
CA ARG A 307 5.18 17.02 -15.23
C ARG A 307 3.67 17.23 -15.18
N GLN A 308 2.97 16.63 -14.21
CA GLN A 308 1.54 16.83 -14.02
C GLN A 308 1.24 18.29 -13.67
N LEU A 309 1.94 18.87 -12.69
CA LEU A 309 1.78 20.27 -12.31
C LEU A 309 2.09 21.23 -13.48
N ALA A 310 3.16 20.97 -14.24
CA ALA A 310 3.52 21.78 -15.40
C ALA A 310 2.41 21.78 -16.48
N ARG A 311 1.76 20.63 -16.72
CA ARG A 311 0.62 20.54 -17.65
C ARG A 311 -0.59 21.31 -17.15
N ILE A 312 -0.87 21.24 -15.85
CA ILE A 312 -1.96 21.99 -15.22
C ILE A 312 -1.69 23.50 -15.36
N GLN A 313 -0.48 23.96 -15.05
CA GLN A 313 -0.09 25.37 -15.17
C GLN A 313 -0.12 25.88 -16.61
N ALA A 314 0.22 25.04 -17.60
CA ALA A 314 0.10 25.39 -19.01
C ALA A 314 -1.34 25.69 -19.45
N ARG A 315 -2.34 25.28 -18.65
CA ARG A 315 -3.76 25.61 -18.85
C ARG A 315 -4.21 26.90 -18.16
N GLY A 316 -3.27 27.64 -17.56
CA GLY A 316 -3.51 28.97 -17.00
C GLY A 316 -3.97 29.01 -15.55
N ILE A 317 -3.88 27.90 -14.80
CA ILE A 317 -4.17 27.89 -13.36
C ILE A 317 -2.89 27.74 -12.53
N GLU A 318 -2.86 28.39 -11.37
CA GLU A 318 -1.80 28.16 -10.40
C GLU A 318 -1.97 26.75 -9.80
N ALA A 319 -0.88 25.98 -9.78
CA ALA A 319 -0.90 24.64 -9.24
C ALA A 319 0.37 24.31 -8.44
N GLY A 320 0.18 23.54 -7.38
CA GLY A 320 1.24 23.04 -6.50
C GLY A 320 0.93 21.66 -5.94
N ALA A 321 1.83 21.11 -5.14
CA ALA A 321 1.66 19.82 -4.50
C ALA A 321 2.12 19.81 -3.03
N ILE A 322 1.53 18.93 -2.24
CA ILE A 322 1.91 18.62 -0.86
C ILE A 322 2.40 17.18 -0.81
N LEU A 323 3.56 16.98 -0.18
CA LEU A 323 4.10 15.64 0.10
C LEU A 323 3.89 15.33 1.60
N PRO A 324 2.87 14.53 1.98
CA PRO A 324 2.66 14.16 3.37
C PRO A 324 3.86 13.42 3.96
N THR A 325 4.15 13.68 5.24
CA THR A 325 5.21 12.97 5.97
C THR A 325 4.69 11.75 6.71
N THR A 326 3.36 11.59 6.83
CA THR A 326 2.71 10.49 7.52
C THR A 326 1.43 10.09 6.80
N HIS A 327 1.01 8.84 6.98
CA HIS A 327 -0.26 8.35 6.45
C HIS A 327 -1.49 8.96 7.15
N GLY A 328 -2.64 8.81 6.49
CA GLY A 328 -3.96 9.07 7.06
C GLY A 328 -4.52 10.47 6.85
N PHE A 329 -5.85 10.58 6.87
CA PHE A 329 -6.55 11.83 6.61
C PHE A 329 -6.51 12.82 7.77
N LYS A 330 -6.14 12.40 8.97
CA LYS A 330 -5.79 13.34 10.05
C LYS A 330 -4.64 14.27 9.65
N HIS A 331 -3.64 13.74 8.94
CA HIS A 331 -2.52 14.55 8.47
C HIS A 331 -2.93 15.44 7.28
N LEU A 332 -3.78 14.93 6.37
CA LEU A 332 -4.37 15.75 5.32
C LEU A 332 -5.16 16.93 5.90
N ALA A 333 -5.97 16.70 6.93
CA ALA A 333 -6.74 17.74 7.60
C ALA A 333 -5.85 18.83 8.22
N HIS A 334 -4.70 18.46 8.79
CA HIS A 334 -3.72 19.43 9.27
C HIS A 334 -3.18 20.34 8.14
N TRP A 335 -2.88 19.77 6.97
CA TRP A 335 -2.45 20.54 5.80
C TRP A 335 -3.55 21.47 5.27
N VAL A 336 -4.80 21.02 5.32
CA VAL A 336 -5.97 21.81 4.91
C VAL A 336 -6.09 23.06 5.76
N GLU A 337 -5.92 22.95 7.08
CA GLU A 337 -5.90 24.09 7.99
C GLU A 337 -4.68 25.00 7.75
N GLN A 338 -3.48 24.42 7.66
CA GLN A 338 -2.24 25.17 7.48
C GLN A 338 -2.25 26.01 6.20
N GLU A 339 -2.73 25.43 5.09
CA GLU A 339 -2.68 26.05 3.77
C GLU A 339 -3.99 26.74 3.37
N ASN A 340 -4.94 26.89 4.31
CA ASN A 340 -6.26 27.50 4.10
C ASN A 340 -6.95 26.96 2.84
N ILE A 341 -7.13 25.63 2.79
CA ILE A 341 -7.82 24.96 1.68
C ILE A 341 -9.34 25.11 1.87
N ASP A 342 -10.06 25.49 0.81
CA ASP A 342 -11.51 25.75 0.86
C ASP A 342 -12.35 24.52 0.45
N LEU A 343 -11.76 23.65 -0.37
CA LEU A 343 -12.45 22.47 -0.90
C LEU A 343 -11.48 21.30 -1.06
N ILE A 344 -11.88 20.12 -0.57
CA ILE A 344 -11.17 18.85 -0.75
C ILE A 344 -11.94 18.01 -1.77
N LEU A 345 -11.23 17.47 -2.77
CA LEU A 345 -11.75 16.50 -3.73
C LEU A 345 -11.16 15.12 -3.43
N LEU A 346 -12.05 14.16 -3.18
CA LEU A 346 -11.73 12.75 -2.98
C LEU A 346 -12.24 11.90 -4.15
N PRO A 347 -11.52 10.84 -4.55
CA PRO A 347 -12.09 9.82 -5.41
C PRO A 347 -13.14 9.00 -4.65
N ASN A 348 -14.03 8.34 -5.38
CA ASN A 348 -15.10 7.52 -4.79
C ASN A 348 -14.55 6.32 -4.01
N SER A 349 -13.42 5.75 -4.44
CA SER A 349 -12.73 4.68 -3.71
C SER A 349 -12.34 5.06 -2.28
N LEU A 350 -12.13 6.34 -1.97
CA LEU A 350 -11.79 6.80 -0.61
C LEU A 350 -13.00 7.17 0.26
N VAL A 351 -14.22 7.05 -0.28
CA VAL A 351 -15.45 7.04 0.54
C VAL A 351 -15.58 5.72 1.26
N ARG A 352 -15.29 4.64 0.55
CA ARG A 352 -15.26 3.26 1.07
C ARG A 352 -13.89 2.66 0.79
N PRO A 353 -12.85 3.20 1.45
CA PRO A 353 -11.50 2.68 1.29
C PRO A 353 -11.46 1.16 1.54
N GLY A 354 -10.65 0.47 0.73
CA GLY A 354 -10.23 -0.90 1.03
C GLY A 354 -9.67 -1.00 2.46
N ARG A 355 -9.61 -2.21 3.01
CA ARG A 355 -9.22 -2.42 4.41
C ARG A 355 -7.85 -1.81 4.73
N LEU A 356 -6.90 -1.96 3.82
CA LEU A 356 -5.54 -1.42 3.94
C LEU A 356 -5.49 0.11 3.99
N ALA A 357 -6.30 0.78 3.18
CA ALA A 357 -6.40 2.24 3.24
C ALA A 357 -7.02 2.71 4.57
N ARG A 358 -7.98 1.95 5.14
CA ARG A 358 -8.53 2.24 6.48
C ARG A 358 -7.49 2.08 7.59
N LEU A 359 -6.67 1.04 7.53
CA LEU A 359 -5.56 0.84 8.47
C LEU A 359 -4.57 1.99 8.48
N ARG A 360 -4.24 2.50 7.28
CA ARG A 360 -3.40 3.67 7.10
C ARG A 360 -4.08 4.99 7.51
N GLY A 361 -5.32 4.94 7.98
CA GLY A 361 -6.09 6.11 8.44
C GLY A 361 -6.74 6.92 7.32
N TYR A 362 -6.88 6.37 6.12
CA TYR A 362 -7.54 7.02 4.99
C TYR A 362 -9.02 6.69 4.94
N SER A 363 -9.78 7.05 5.98
CA SER A 363 -11.24 6.92 6.00
C SER A 363 -11.95 8.27 5.93
N LEU A 364 -12.99 8.38 5.10
CA LEU A 364 -13.78 9.60 4.96
C LEU A 364 -14.25 10.13 6.32
N ARG A 365 -14.69 9.24 7.21
CA ARG A 365 -15.03 9.61 8.58
C ARG A 365 -13.88 10.26 9.34
N SER A 366 -12.66 9.69 9.28
CA SER A 366 -11.50 10.30 9.92
C SER A 366 -11.24 11.71 9.36
N LEU A 367 -11.40 11.91 8.05
CA LEU A 367 -11.27 13.24 7.46
C LEU A 367 -12.32 14.20 8.03
N LEU A 368 -13.60 13.84 7.95
CA LEU A 368 -14.71 14.68 8.39
C LEU A 368 -14.69 15.00 9.89
N GLU A 369 -14.15 14.10 10.73
CA GLU A 369 -13.95 14.33 12.16
C GLU A 369 -12.81 15.33 12.45
N HIS A 370 -11.89 15.54 11.51
CA HIS A 370 -10.68 16.34 11.71
C HIS A 370 -10.62 17.60 10.84
N THR A 371 -11.59 17.85 9.95
CA THR A 371 -11.64 19.08 9.16
C THR A 371 -13.05 19.65 9.08
N ASN A 372 -13.13 20.98 9.10
CA ASN A 372 -14.36 21.72 8.76
C ASN A 372 -14.40 22.11 7.27
N CYS A 373 -13.37 21.76 6.51
CA CYS A 373 -13.31 22.04 5.08
C CYS A 373 -14.37 21.23 4.33
N ARG A 374 -14.95 21.82 3.29
CA ARG A 374 -15.93 21.14 2.45
C ARG A 374 -15.26 20.00 1.71
N VAL A 375 -15.82 18.80 1.82
CA VAL A 375 -15.32 17.60 1.10
C VAL A 375 -16.31 17.24 0.00
N MET A 376 -15.80 17.07 -1.22
CA MET A 376 -16.55 16.56 -2.36
C MET A 376 -15.96 15.24 -2.83
N VAL A 377 -16.83 14.27 -3.06
CA VAL A 377 -16.49 12.99 -3.68
C VAL A 377 -16.72 13.12 -5.18
N VAL A 378 -15.76 12.68 -5.97
CA VAL A 378 -15.80 12.68 -7.42
C VAL A 378 -15.80 11.24 -7.93
N ALA A 379 -16.87 10.86 -8.62
CA ALA A 379 -16.93 9.58 -9.32
C ALA A 379 -16.11 9.63 -10.62
N ALA A 380 -15.71 8.46 -11.13
CA ALA A 380 -14.91 8.34 -12.37
C ALA A 380 -15.56 9.05 -13.58
N ASN A 381 -16.89 9.12 -13.63
CA ASN A 381 -17.64 9.79 -14.68
C ASN A 381 -17.73 11.33 -14.53
N GLY A 382 -17.13 11.90 -13.47
CA GLY A 382 -17.14 13.33 -13.16
C GLY A 382 -18.30 13.81 -12.29
N THR A 383 -19.19 12.91 -11.88
CA THR A 383 -20.26 13.28 -10.94
C THR A 383 -19.64 13.65 -9.60
N MET A 384 -20.03 14.81 -9.06
CA MET A 384 -19.53 15.31 -7.78
C MET A 384 -20.65 15.42 -6.76
N CYS A 385 -20.43 14.94 -5.54
CA CYS A 385 -21.35 15.11 -4.42
C CYS A 385 -20.63 15.59 -3.16
N VAL A 386 -21.32 16.36 -2.32
CA VAL A 386 -20.78 16.77 -1.01
C VAL A 386 -20.81 15.57 -0.07
N ALA A 387 -19.67 15.25 0.53
CA ALA A 387 -19.55 14.14 1.47
C ALA A 387 -20.25 14.48 2.79
N LYS A 388 -20.93 13.48 3.38
CA LYS A 388 -21.56 13.57 4.69
C LYS A 388 -21.06 12.44 5.59
N ALA A 389 -21.11 12.67 6.91
CA ALA A 389 -20.70 11.66 7.89
C ALA A 389 -21.51 10.36 7.80
N GLU A 390 -22.75 10.43 7.31
CA GLU A 390 -23.65 9.29 7.10
C GLU A 390 -23.24 8.40 5.91
N ASP A 391 -22.41 8.89 4.99
CA ASP A 391 -21.98 8.15 3.80
C ASP A 391 -21.00 7.01 4.13
N ASP A 392 -20.44 7.00 5.36
CA ASP A 392 -19.55 5.96 5.90
C ASP A 392 -20.32 4.73 6.43
N LEU A 393 -21.65 4.83 6.64
CA LEU A 393 -22.44 3.86 7.41
C LEU A 393 -23.38 2.94 6.61
N ALA A 394 -23.44 3.02 5.28
CA ALA A 394 -24.33 2.17 4.49
C ALA A 394 -23.75 0.75 4.28
N ASP A 395 -23.78 -0.02 5.35
CA ASP A 395 -23.56 -1.46 5.49
C ASP A 395 -24.93 -2.17 5.56
N ALA A 396 -25.75 -2.01 4.52
CA ALA A 396 -26.97 -2.78 4.31
C ALA A 396 -27.41 -2.60 2.85
N GLY A 397 -27.69 -3.71 2.17
CA GLY A 397 -27.98 -3.72 0.75
C GLY A 397 -29.12 -2.77 0.31
N LEU A 398 -29.03 -2.41 -0.97
CA LEU A 398 -29.99 -1.76 -1.87
C LEU A 398 -29.79 -0.28 -2.20
N ASN A 399 -29.56 -0.14 -3.51
CA ASN A 399 -30.11 0.84 -4.44
C ASN A 399 -29.42 2.20 -4.59
N HIS A 400 -29.04 2.43 -5.86
CA HIS A 400 -29.02 3.72 -6.53
C HIS A 400 -30.03 4.71 -5.94
N ARG A 401 -29.57 5.53 -4.99
CA ARG A 401 -30.16 6.83 -4.69
C ARG A 401 -29.04 7.85 -4.62
N MET A 402 -28.50 8.17 -5.79
CA MET A 402 -28.00 9.52 -6.05
C MET A 402 -29.17 10.48 -5.86
N VAL A 403 -29.23 11.15 -4.71
CA VAL A 403 -30.11 12.30 -4.51
C VAL A 403 -29.24 13.46 -4.06
N GLY A 404 -28.97 14.34 -5.02
CA GLY A 404 -28.20 15.56 -4.85
C GLY A 404 -27.86 16.15 -6.20
N ARG A 405 -28.88 16.48 -7.00
CA ARG A 405 -28.69 17.37 -8.16
C ARG A 405 -28.06 18.67 -7.63
N LEU A 406 -26.95 19.09 -8.22
CA LEU A 406 -26.65 20.52 -8.31
C LEU A 406 -27.89 21.19 -8.89
N VAL A 407 -28.54 22.01 -8.07
CA VAL A 407 -29.55 22.95 -8.57
C VAL A 407 -28.75 24.09 -9.18
N ALA A 408 -28.97 24.29 -10.47
CA ALA A 408 -28.41 25.36 -11.29
C ALA A 408 -28.80 26.76 -10.77
#